data_AF-Q6NK18-F1
#
_entry.id   AF-Q6NK18-F1
#
_cell.length_a   1.000
_cell.length_b   1.000
_cell.length_c   1.000
_cell.angle_alpha   90.00
_cell.angle_beta   90.00
_cell.angle_gamma   90.00
#
_symmetry.space_group_name_H-M   'P 1'
#
loop_
_entity.id
_entity.type
_entity.pdbx_description
1 polymer ?
#
loop_
_entity_poly.entity_id
_entity_poly.type
_entity_poly.pdbx_seq_one_letter_code
_entity_poly.pdbx_strand_id
1 'polypeptide(L)'
;MANTDIQIAVTRALESQSWWLRRKDSLTSGAGLVLHFANLIVALLGDANPWVNVVVALVIGVAQLIIHAGTKGAITPSMVARIDNAAPTPPVFDLDQARDQLAAPSE
;
A
#
# COMPACT_ATOMS: atom_id res chain seq x y z
N MET A 1 9.42 -12.03 -22.51
CA MET A 1 8.10 -12.30 -21.90
C MET A 1 7.32 -11.01 -22.01
N ALA A 2 6.16 -11.03 -22.66
CA ALA A 2 5.32 -9.83 -22.76
C ALA A 2 4.89 -9.42 -21.34
N ASN A 3 5.13 -8.16 -20.95
CA ASN A 3 4.55 -7.64 -19.71
C ASN A 3 3.03 -7.80 -19.82
N THR A 4 2.40 -8.45 -18.84
CA THR A 4 0.94 -8.56 -18.80
C THR A 4 0.33 -7.16 -18.66
N ASP A 5 -0.89 -6.94 -19.17
CA ASP A 5 -1.57 -5.64 -19.03
C ASP A 5 -1.65 -5.17 -17.57
N ILE A 6 -1.68 -6.12 -16.65
CA ILE A 6 -1.61 -5.92 -15.20
C ILE A 6 -0.27 -5.30 -14.78
N GLN A 7 0.87 -5.83 -15.25
CA GLN A 7 2.19 -5.26 -14.93
C GLN A 7 2.33 -3.82 -15.47
N ILE A 8 1.77 -3.53 -16.66
CA ILE A 8 1.75 -2.18 -17.23
C ILE A 8 0.87 -1.24 -16.38
N ALA A 9 -0.32 -1.69 -16.00
CA ALA A 9 -1.24 -0.91 -15.17
C ALA A 9 -0.66 -0.61 -13.79
N VAL A 10 -0.04 -1.59 -13.13
CA VAL A 10 0.59 -1.40 -11.81
C VAL A 10 1.82 -0.49 -11.90
N THR A 11 2.63 -0.61 -12.95
CA THR A 11 3.79 0.27 -13.17
C THR A 11 3.37 1.73 -13.35
N ARG A 12 2.35 1.98 -14.19
CA ARG A 12 1.79 3.33 -14.37
C ARG A 12 1.17 3.87 -13.08
N ALA A 13 0.48 3.02 -12.33
CA ALA A 13 -0.09 3.40 -11.04
C ALA A 13 1.02 3.78 -10.04
N LEU A 14 2.11 3.01 -9.97
CA LEU A 14 3.29 3.33 -9.16
C LEU A 14 3.88 4.69 -9.56
N GLU A 15 4.12 4.93 -10.86
CA GLU A 15 4.65 6.18 -11.38
C GLU A 15 3.77 7.40 -11.05
N SER A 16 2.44 7.23 -11.05
CA SER A 16 1.50 8.29 -10.69
C SER A 16 1.47 8.62 -9.19
N GLN A 17 2.01 7.76 -8.33
CA GLN A 17 2.05 8.02 -6.88
C GLN A 17 3.13 9.05 -6.53
N SER A 18 2.72 10.10 -5.82
CA SER A 18 3.63 11.08 -5.26
C SER A 18 4.63 10.44 -4.29
N TRP A 19 5.80 11.05 -4.13
CA TRP A 19 6.84 10.59 -3.21
C TRP A 19 6.31 10.40 -1.78
N TRP A 20 5.43 11.30 -1.33
CA TRP A 20 4.77 11.22 -0.02
C TRP A 20 3.94 9.94 0.12
N LEU A 21 3.06 9.65 -0.83
CA LEU A 21 2.20 8.45 -0.80
C LEU A 21 3.01 7.15 -0.70
N ARG A 22 4.18 7.10 -1.34
CA ARG A 22 5.07 5.93 -1.29
C ARG A 22 5.77 5.72 0.05
N ARG A 23 5.91 6.78 0.87
CA ARG A 23 6.70 6.75 2.12
C ARG A 23 5.92 7.10 3.38
N LYS A 24 4.67 7.54 3.26
CA LYS A 24 3.82 8.01 4.37
C LYS A 24 3.80 7.02 5.54
N ASP A 25 3.71 5.72 5.28
CA ASP A 25 3.53 4.71 6.34
C ASP A 25 4.83 4.56 7.15
N SER A 26 5.97 4.47 6.46
CA SER A 26 7.29 4.44 7.10
C SER A 26 7.62 5.74 7.83
N LEU A 27 7.29 6.90 7.24
CA LEU A 27 7.51 8.20 7.86
C LEU A 27 6.65 8.40 9.11
N THR A 28 5.37 8.02 9.05
CA THR A 28 4.42 8.13 10.17
C THR A 28 4.77 7.17 11.30
N SER A 29 5.16 5.94 10.95
CA SER A 29 5.64 4.96 11.92
C SER A 29 6.94 5.44 12.60
N GLY A 30 7.91 5.91 11.82
CA GLY A 30 9.16 6.46 12.34
C GLY A 30 8.96 7.68 13.23
N ALA A 31 8.11 8.63 12.82
CA ALA A 31 7.81 9.82 13.60
C ALA A 31 7.15 9.47 14.94
N GLY A 32 6.16 8.56 14.94
CA GLY A 32 5.54 8.16 16.19
C GLY A 32 6.45 7.32 17.08
N LEU A 33 7.37 6.51 16.52
CA LEU A 33 8.41 5.85 17.30
C LEU A 33 9.29 6.87 18.03
N VAL A 34 9.74 7.92 17.34
CA VAL A 34 10.53 9.01 17.93
C VAL A 34 9.75 9.69 19.05
N LEU A 35 8.47 10.01 18.83
CA LEU A 35 7.62 10.64 19.84
C LEU A 35 7.42 9.73 21.06
N HIS A 36 7.21 8.43 20.86
CA HIS A 36 7.11 7.47 21.96
C HIS A 36 8.42 7.35 22.74
N PHE A 37 9.56 7.35 22.06
CA PHE A 37 10.87 7.35 22.73
C PHE A 37 11.09 8.61 23.55
N ALA A 38 10.75 9.78 23.01
CA ALA A 38 10.84 11.04 23.74
C ALA A 38 9.92 11.04 24.97
N ASN A 39 8.69 10.56 24.82
CA ASN A 39 7.75 10.41 25.94
C ASN A 39 8.29 9.45 27.02
N LEU A 40 8.92 8.35 26.62
CA LEU A 40 9.54 7.40 27.55
C LEU A 40 10.73 8.03 28.29
N ILE A 41 11.58 8.78 27.60
CA ILE A 41 12.72 9.49 28.22
C ILE A 41 12.23 10.49 29.26
N VAL A 42 11.17 11.27 28.94
CA VAL A 42 10.54 12.20 29.89
C VAL A 42 10.00 11.45 31.11
N ALA A 43 9.38 10.29 30.92
CA ALA A 43 8.90 9.45 32.01
C ALA A 43 10.02 8.92 32.91
N LEU A 44 11.20 8.62 32.36
CA LEU A 44 12.33 8.07 33.11
C LEU A 44 13.16 9.14 33.83
N LEU A 45 13.24 10.36 33.28
CA LEU A 45 14.07 11.44 33.81
C LEU A 45 13.32 12.44 34.70
N GLY A 46 11.99 12.42 34.69
CA GLY A 46 11.17 13.40 35.40
C GLY A 46 10.37 12.81 36.56
N ASP A 47 10.20 13.61 37.63
CA ASP A 47 9.19 13.39 38.68
C ASP A 47 7.75 13.66 38.20
N ALA A 48 7.54 13.66 36.88
CA ALA A 48 6.24 13.94 36.28
C ALA A 48 5.24 12.86 36.66
N ASN A 49 4.01 13.27 36.95
CA ASN A 49 2.91 12.35 37.22
C ASN A 49 2.79 11.34 36.04
N PRO A 50 2.85 10.02 36.31
CA PRO A 50 2.88 8.99 35.27
C PRO A 50 1.67 9.04 34.32
N TRP A 51 0.54 9.57 34.77
CA TRP A 51 -0.65 9.75 33.95
C TRP A 51 -0.45 10.73 32.78
N VAL A 52 0.46 11.70 32.91
CA VAL A 52 0.78 12.63 31.81
C VAL A 52 1.42 11.88 30.64
N ASN A 53 2.37 10.98 30.92
CA ASN A 53 3.03 10.17 29.88
C ASN A 53 2.06 9.20 29.20
N VAL A 54 1.10 8.66 29.95
CA VAL A 54 0.04 7.80 29.40
C VAL A 54 -0.85 8.58 28.43
N VAL A 55 -1.29 9.79 28.81
CA VAL A 55 -2.12 10.64 27.94
C VAL A 55 -1.37 11.03 26.67
N VAL A 56 -0.09 11.41 26.78
CA VAL A 56 0.74 11.74 25.62
C VAL A 56 0.89 10.53 24.69
N ALA A 57 1.18 9.35 25.24
CA ALA A 57 1.27 8.11 24.45
C ALA A 57 -0.04 7.79 23.72
N LEU A 58 -1.20 7.99 24.39
CA LEU A 58 -2.51 7.79 23.79
C LEU A 58 -2.74 8.74 22.61
N VAL A 59 -2.42 10.03 22.77
CA VAL A 59 -2.57 11.03 21.72
C VAL A 59 -1.71 10.70 20.50
N ILE A 60 -0.45 10.31 20.71
CA ILE A 60 0.45 9.87 19.63
C ILE A 60 -0.15 8.66 18.90
N GLY A 61 -0.61 7.65 19.64
CA GLY A 61 -1.19 6.44 19.06
C GLY A 61 -2.45 6.72 18.22
N VAL A 62 -3.36 7.57 18.73
CA VAL A 62 -4.58 7.97 18.00
C VAL A 62 -4.22 8.74 16.72
N ALA A 63 -3.24 9.64 16.78
CA ALA A 63 -2.79 10.38 15.60
C ALA A 63 -2.22 9.44 14.52
N GLN A 64 -1.42 8.44 14.91
CA GLN A 64 -0.91 7.44 13.97
C GLN A 64 -2.04 6.61 13.35
N LEU A 65 -3.04 6.22 14.16
CA LEU A 65 -4.21 5.47 13.71
C LEU A 65 -5.01 6.24 12.66
N ILE A 66 -5.26 7.54 12.90
CA ILE A 66 -5.98 8.41 11.96
C ILE A 66 -5.21 8.52 10.63
N ILE A 67 -3.88 8.69 10.68
CA ILE A 67 -3.07 8.81 9.46
C ILE A 67 -3.09 7.51 8.66
N HIS A 68 -2.95 6.35 9.32
CA HIS A 68 -2.98 5.05 8.65
C HIS A 68 -4.39 4.71 8.11
N ALA A 69 -5.45 5.00 8.86
CA ALA A 69 -6.82 4.73 8.44
C ALA A 69 -7.30 5.69 7.33
N GLY A 70 -6.89 6.97 7.39
CA GLY A 70 -7.34 8.01 6.48
C GLY A 70 -6.64 8.01 5.11
N THR A 71 -5.62 7.18 4.91
CA THR A 71 -4.82 7.20 3.68
C THR A 71 -4.81 5.83 3.00
N LYS A 72 -5.25 5.77 1.73
CA LYS A 72 -5.18 4.53 0.93
C LYS A 72 -3.75 4.00 0.90
N GLY A 73 -3.57 2.68 1.08
CA GLY A 73 -2.25 2.05 1.07
C GLY A 73 -1.50 2.34 -0.22
N ALA A 74 -0.18 2.52 -0.11
CA ALA A 74 0.66 2.66 -1.30
C ALA A 74 0.60 1.36 -2.13
N ILE A 75 0.67 1.49 -3.45
CA ILE A 75 0.90 0.33 -4.30
C ILE A 75 2.41 0.09 -4.18
N THR A 76 2.83 -1.14 -3.87
CA THR A 76 4.26 -1.44 -3.70
C THR A 76 4.80 -2.27 -4.87
N PRO A 77 6.10 -2.20 -5.18
CA PRO A 77 6.69 -3.08 -6.19
C PRO A 77 6.45 -4.57 -5.91
N SER A 78 6.43 -4.97 -4.63
CA SER A 78 6.11 -6.35 -4.23
C SER A 78 4.65 -6.75 -4.48
N MET A 79 3.72 -5.79 -4.59
CA MET A 79 2.35 -6.07 -5.02
C MET A 79 2.28 -6.49 -6.49
N VAL A 80 3.20 -6.04 -7.36
CA VAL A 80 3.24 -6.46 -8.77
C VAL A 80 3.32 -7.98 -8.85
N ALA A 81 4.31 -8.58 -8.19
CA ALA A 81 4.52 -10.03 -8.19
C ALA A 81 3.34 -10.79 -7.56
N ARG A 82 2.73 -10.24 -6.49
CA ARG A 82 1.58 -10.87 -5.83
C ARG A 82 0.32 -10.84 -6.69
N ILE A 83 0.07 -9.74 -7.39
CA ILE A 83 -1.08 -9.59 -8.27
C ILE A 83 -0.88 -10.46 -9.52
N ASP A 84 0.32 -10.51 -10.09
CA ASP A 84 0.62 -11.35 -11.25
C ASP A 84 0.45 -12.85 -10.92
N ASN A 85 0.91 -13.28 -9.74
CA ASN A 85 0.72 -14.67 -9.28
C ASN A 85 -0.74 -15.00 -8.92
N ALA A 86 -1.55 -14.00 -8.55
CA ALA A 86 -2.95 -14.18 -8.19
C ALA A 86 -3.91 -13.88 -9.36
N ALA A 87 -3.39 -13.35 -10.46
CA ALA A 87 -4.17 -13.03 -11.64
C ALA A 87 -4.72 -14.33 -12.22
N PRO A 88 -6.02 -14.39 -12.55
CA PRO A 88 -6.53 -15.46 -13.39
C PRO A 88 -5.68 -15.52 -14.66
N THR A 89 -5.35 -16.72 -15.13
CA THR A 89 -4.80 -16.88 -16.48
C THR A 89 -5.78 -16.21 -17.45
N PRO A 90 -5.35 -15.21 -18.24
CA PRO A 90 -6.23 -14.59 -19.21
C PRO A 90 -6.80 -15.69 -20.10
N PRO A 91 -8.12 -15.72 -20.37
CA PRO A 91 -8.62 -16.60 -21.40
C PRO A 91 -7.85 -16.25 -22.68
N VAL A 92 -7.18 -17.23 -23.25
CA VAL A 92 -6.59 -17.07 -24.58
C VAL A 92 -7.78 -17.00 -25.53
N PHE A 93 -8.20 -15.77 -25.85
CA PHE A 93 -9.07 -15.57 -26.99
C PHE A 93 -8.25 -15.91 -28.21
N ASP A 94 -8.45 -17.12 -28.72
CA ASP A 94 -7.93 -17.52 -30.01
C ASP A 94 -8.71 -16.73 -31.06
N LEU A 95 -8.18 -15.55 -31.40
CA LEU A 95 -8.76 -14.63 -32.37
C LEU A 95 -8.80 -15.26 -33.76
N ASP A 96 -7.89 -16.20 -34.05
CA ASP A 96 -7.91 -16.96 -35.30
C ASP A 96 -9.07 -17.95 -35.29
N GLN A 97 -9.29 -18.68 -34.20
CA GLN A 97 -10.46 -19.55 -34.05
C GLN A 97 -11.78 -18.77 -34.11
N ALA A 98 -11.86 -17.61 -33.44
CA ALA A 98 -13.05 -16.76 -33.48
C ALA A 98 -13.32 -16.19 -34.89
N ARG A 99 -12.25 -15.78 -35.60
CA ARG A 99 -12.34 -15.37 -37.00
C ARG A 99 -12.85 -16.52 -37.88
N ASP A 100 -12.31 -17.72 -37.72
CA ASP A 100 -12.63 -18.86 -38.55
C ASP A 100 -14.07 -19.36 -38.29
N GLN A 101 -14.56 -19.27 -37.05
CA GLN A 101 -15.98 -19.52 -36.71
C GLN A 101 -16.94 -18.49 -37.32
N LEU A 102 -16.54 -17.21 -37.38
CA LEU A 102 -17.33 -16.15 -38.02
C LEU A 102 -17.30 -16.23 -39.56
N ALA A 103 -16.24 -16.82 -40.12
CA ALA A 103 -16.08 -17.01 -41.56
C ALA A 103 -16.76 -18.30 -42.08
N ALA A 104 -17.13 -19.23 -41.19
CA ALA A 104 -17.86 -20.43 -41.57
C ALA A 104 -19.28 -20.04 -42.03
N PRO A 105 -19.73 -20.49 -43.21
CA PRO A 105 -21.10 -20.26 -43.67
C PRO A 105 -22.08 -20.91 -42.69
N SER A 106 -23.09 -20.15 -42.24
CA SER A 106 -24.18 -20.69 -41.44
C SER A 106 -24.95 -21.72 -42.28
N GLU A 107 -24.95 -22.99 -41.86
CA GLU A 107 -25.88 -24.00 -42.37
C GLU A 107 -27.33 -23.64 -42.06
#